data_AF-H8Z7H3-F1
#
_entry.id   AF-H8Z7H3-F1
#
_cell.length_a   1.000
_cell.length_b   1.000
_cell.length_c   1.000
_cell.angle_alpha   90.00
_cell.angle_beta   90.00
_cell.angle_gamma   90.00
#
_symmetry.space_group_name_H-M   'P 1'
#
loop_
_entity.id
_entity.type
_entity.pdbx_description
1 polymer ?
#
loop_
_entity_poly.entity_id
_entity_poly.type
_entity_poly.pdbx_seq_one_letter_code
_entity_poly.pdbx_strand_id
1 'polypeptide(L)'
;MTPNSTSSDHQDVSTTADLKAVERFCTGCNCSQAVVSVYAVRYGIDPALAMRLATGLGGGIGRMGGTCGTLAGAALVLGLEYGPSEPDPAAKDRVYAKSRALQQRFIDRHGSNQCRDLLGFDLAEDAGYQGARDAGVFKERCPSFVATAVRLLDELLQPEAAQETRS
;
A
#
# COMPACT_ATOMS: atom_id res chain seq x y z
N MET A 1 44.00 -12.46 -26.86
CA MET A 1 42.96 -11.81 -27.69
C MET A 1 41.61 -12.23 -27.14
N THR A 2 40.93 -11.33 -26.42
CA THR A 2 39.45 -11.34 -26.21
C THR A 2 38.75 -11.05 -27.55
N PRO A 3 37.40 -11.10 -27.74
CA PRO A 3 36.26 -11.19 -26.79
C PRO A 3 35.20 -12.29 -27.15
N ASN A 4 34.40 -12.82 -26.21
CA ASN A 4 33.07 -12.40 -25.70
C ASN A 4 31.83 -12.98 -26.45
N SER A 5 30.85 -13.37 -25.61
CA SER A 5 29.39 -13.29 -25.76
C SER A 5 28.65 -14.00 -26.90
N THR A 6 27.69 -14.85 -26.52
CA THR A 6 26.24 -14.66 -26.74
C THR A 6 25.51 -15.56 -25.72
N SER A 7 24.95 -15.03 -24.63
CA SER A 7 23.65 -14.33 -24.51
C SER A 7 22.45 -15.23 -24.85
N SER A 8 21.73 -15.65 -23.81
CA SER A 8 20.30 -15.36 -23.72
C SER A 8 19.89 -15.48 -22.26
N ASP A 9 19.98 -14.34 -21.57
CA ASP A 9 19.28 -14.07 -20.33
C ASP A 9 17.81 -14.48 -20.47
N HIS A 10 17.39 -15.47 -19.68
CA HIS A 10 15.99 -15.64 -19.36
C HIS A 10 15.59 -14.53 -18.38
N GLN A 11 15.21 -13.37 -18.93
CA GLN A 11 14.44 -12.37 -18.21
C GLN A 11 13.05 -12.95 -17.95
N ASP A 12 12.83 -13.48 -16.75
CA ASP A 12 11.55 -14.03 -16.32
C ASP A 12 10.78 -13.00 -15.46
N VAL A 13 9.73 -12.44 -16.06
CA VAL A 13 8.60 -11.67 -15.50
C VAL A 13 8.89 -10.76 -14.28
N SER A 14 9.15 -9.48 -14.56
CA SER A 14 9.05 -8.41 -13.58
C SER A 14 7.58 -8.21 -13.16
N THR A 15 7.14 -8.90 -12.11
CA THR A 15 5.82 -8.73 -11.49
C THR A 15 5.68 -7.32 -10.89
N THR A 16 4.64 -6.58 -11.28
CA THR A 16 4.30 -5.22 -10.80
C THR A 16 4.08 -5.20 -9.28
N ALA A 17 4.30 -4.06 -8.62
CA ALA A 17 4.27 -3.97 -7.16
C ALA A 17 2.90 -4.37 -6.56
N ASP A 18 1.81 -4.11 -7.28
CA ASP A 18 0.45 -4.45 -6.89
C ASP A 18 0.23 -5.95 -6.84
N LEU A 19 0.73 -6.70 -7.82
CA LEU A 19 0.66 -8.16 -7.85
C LEU A 19 1.45 -8.79 -6.70
N LYS A 20 2.67 -8.29 -6.42
CA LYS A 20 3.48 -8.73 -5.28
C LYS A 20 2.80 -8.45 -3.94
N ALA A 21 2.14 -7.30 -3.80
CA ALA A 21 1.40 -6.95 -2.58
C ALA A 21 0.18 -7.87 -2.40
N VAL A 22 -0.57 -8.12 -3.48
CA VAL A 22 -1.70 -9.06 -3.44
C VAL A 22 -1.24 -10.47 -3.07
N GLU A 23 -0.14 -10.95 -3.64
CA GLU A 23 0.44 -12.24 -3.30
C GLU A 23 0.77 -12.32 -1.80
N ARG A 24 1.51 -11.35 -1.26
CA ARG A 24 1.85 -11.30 0.18
C ARG A 24 0.63 -11.31 1.07
N PHE A 25 -0.42 -10.57 0.69
CA PHE A 25 -1.69 -10.57 1.41
C PHE A 25 -2.32 -11.97 1.42
N CYS A 26 -2.37 -12.63 0.25
CA CYS A 26 -2.95 -13.96 0.12
C CYS A 26 -2.14 -15.05 0.85
N THR A 27 -0.83 -14.85 1.06
CA THR A 27 0.05 -15.80 1.75
C THR A 27 0.22 -15.52 3.25
N GLY A 28 -0.61 -14.64 3.83
CA GLY A 28 -0.72 -14.49 5.29
C GLY A 28 -0.30 -13.15 5.87
N CYS A 29 0.20 -12.21 5.08
CA CYS A 29 0.32 -10.82 5.54
C CYS A 29 -1.09 -10.20 5.66
N ASN A 30 -1.28 -9.31 6.63
CA ASN A 30 -2.42 -8.41 6.55
C ASN A 30 -2.20 -7.35 5.44
N CYS A 31 -3.24 -6.57 5.16
CA CYS A 31 -3.22 -5.64 4.03
C CYS A 31 -2.16 -4.52 4.13
N SER A 32 -1.87 -4.01 5.33
CA SER A 32 -0.81 -3.01 5.53
C SER A 32 0.58 -3.62 5.41
N GLN A 33 0.81 -4.80 6.00
CA GLN A 33 2.06 -5.55 5.89
C GLN A 33 2.39 -5.86 4.42
N ALA A 34 1.39 -6.30 3.66
CA ALA A 34 1.51 -6.59 2.24
C ALA A 34 2.04 -5.38 1.46
N VAL A 35 1.47 -4.19 1.68
CA VAL A 35 1.91 -2.96 1.01
C VAL A 35 3.33 -2.57 1.45
N VAL A 36 3.56 -2.32 2.73
CA VAL A 36 4.83 -1.72 3.20
C VAL A 36 6.02 -2.63 2.88
N SER A 37 5.84 -3.95 3.00
CA SER A 37 6.92 -4.90 2.78
C SER A 37 7.35 -5.06 1.32
N VAL A 38 6.50 -4.68 0.34
CA VAL A 38 6.89 -4.61 -1.08
C VAL A 38 7.83 -3.43 -1.34
N TYR A 39 7.65 -2.32 -0.64
CA TYR A 39 8.46 -1.11 -0.80
C TYR A 39 9.66 -1.04 0.14
N ALA A 40 9.72 -1.87 1.19
CA ALA A 40 10.76 -1.81 2.21
C ALA A 40 12.19 -1.81 1.63
N VAL A 41 12.48 -2.72 0.70
CA VAL A 41 13.82 -2.85 0.09
C VAL A 41 14.23 -1.61 -0.69
N ARG A 42 13.28 -0.94 -1.38
CA ARG A 42 13.54 0.30 -2.13
C ARG A 42 14.11 1.41 -1.24
N TYR A 43 13.71 1.44 0.03
CA TYR A 43 14.12 2.48 0.99
C TYR A 43 15.14 1.97 2.02
N GLY A 44 15.79 0.82 1.77
CA GLY A 44 16.80 0.27 2.67
C GLY A 44 16.25 -0.21 4.01
N ILE A 45 14.96 -0.53 4.10
CA ILE A 45 14.32 -1.06 5.30
C ILE A 45 14.29 -2.58 5.22
N ASP A 46 14.68 -3.24 6.31
CA ASP A 46 14.51 -4.68 6.47
C ASP A 46 13.01 -5.08 6.31
N PRO A 47 12.66 -5.99 5.38
CA PRO A 47 11.28 -6.43 5.20
C PRO A 47 10.63 -6.98 6.46
N ALA A 48 11.38 -7.63 7.35
CA ALA A 48 10.82 -8.16 8.60
C ALA A 48 10.47 -7.02 9.57
N LEU A 49 11.33 -6.02 9.72
CA LEU A 49 11.03 -4.79 10.44
C LEU A 49 9.80 -4.08 9.86
N ALA A 50 9.74 -3.92 8.53
CA ALA A 50 8.60 -3.30 7.84
C ALA A 50 7.27 -4.02 8.13
N MET A 51 7.26 -5.37 8.08
CA MET A 51 6.08 -6.16 8.45
C MET A 51 5.70 -5.94 9.91
N ARG A 52 6.65 -5.93 10.85
CA ARG A 52 6.38 -5.71 12.27
C ARG A 52 5.74 -4.34 12.51
N LEU A 53 6.30 -3.27 11.94
CA LEU A 53 5.78 -1.91 12.05
C LEU A 53 4.36 -1.79 11.50
N ALA A 54 4.07 -2.44 10.37
CA ALA A 54 2.77 -2.36 9.72
C ALA A 54 1.69 -3.27 10.34
N THR A 55 2.05 -4.20 11.23
CA THR A 55 1.13 -5.25 11.73
C THR A 55 -0.11 -4.65 12.39
N GLY A 56 0.07 -3.65 13.24
CA GLY A 56 -1.02 -3.02 13.99
C GLY A 56 -2.02 -2.28 13.10
N LEU A 57 -1.72 -2.02 11.83
CA LEU A 57 -2.58 -1.26 10.93
C LEU A 57 -3.67 -2.12 10.26
N GLY A 58 -3.60 -3.45 10.40
CA GLY A 58 -4.55 -4.40 9.79
C GLY A 58 -5.97 -4.30 10.35
N GLY A 59 -6.97 -4.64 9.53
CA GLY A 59 -8.40 -4.54 9.92
C GLY A 59 -8.87 -3.10 10.14
N GLY A 60 -8.12 -2.14 9.61
CA GLY A 60 -8.31 -0.72 9.78
C GLY A 60 -7.86 -0.24 11.15
N ILE A 61 -6.55 -0.44 11.38
CA ILE A 61 -5.81 -0.31 12.63
C ILE A 61 -6.41 -1.18 13.75
N GLY A 62 -5.81 -2.34 14.00
CA GLY A 62 -6.16 -3.24 15.10
C GLY A 62 -7.52 -3.92 15.03
N ARG A 63 -8.12 -4.06 13.84
CA ARG A 63 -9.51 -4.55 13.63
C ARG A 63 -10.61 -3.62 14.17
N MET A 64 -10.31 -2.34 14.37
CA MET A 64 -11.34 -1.38 14.79
C MET A 64 -12.26 -0.92 13.64
N GLY A 65 -12.05 -1.40 12.41
CA GLY A 65 -12.89 -1.04 11.27
C GLY A 65 -12.70 0.42 10.82
N GLY A 66 -11.66 1.11 11.29
CA GLY A 66 -11.33 2.49 10.91
C GLY A 66 -10.62 2.58 9.56
N THR A 67 -9.70 3.53 9.40
CA THR A 67 -8.94 3.77 8.16
C THR A 67 -8.34 2.48 7.59
N CYS A 68 -8.68 2.14 6.34
CA CYS A 68 -8.23 0.93 5.65
C CYS A 68 -6.72 0.71 5.76
N GLY A 69 -6.30 -0.48 6.20
CA GLY A 69 -4.90 -0.81 6.45
C GLY A 69 -4.01 -0.66 5.23
N THR A 70 -4.54 -0.93 4.03
CA THR A 70 -3.80 -0.70 2.78
C THR A 70 -3.43 0.77 2.59
N LEU A 71 -4.36 1.70 2.87
CA LEU A 71 -4.13 3.14 2.77
C LEU A 71 -3.17 3.63 3.86
N ALA A 72 -3.29 3.11 5.08
CA ALA A 72 -2.37 3.40 6.17
C ALA A 72 -0.94 2.93 5.84
N GLY A 73 -0.79 1.73 5.28
CA GLY A 73 0.49 1.21 4.81
C GLY A 73 1.08 2.04 3.66
N ALA A 74 0.26 2.43 2.70
CA ALA A 74 0.70 3.29 1.59
C ALA A 74 1.12 4.70 2.08
N ALA A 75 0.44 5.25 3.09
CA ALA A 75 0.85 6.52 3.71
C ALA A 75 2.23 6.42 4.39
N LEU A 76 2.58 5.27 4.97
CA LEU A 76 3.95 5.03 5.46
C LEU A 76 4.96 5.11 4.31
N VAL A 77 4.67 4.48 3.17
CA VAL A 77 5.56 4.51 1.99
C VAL A 77 5.73 5.94 1.45
N LEU A 78 4.67 6.74 1.41
CA LEU A 78 4.77 8.17 1.05
C LEU A 78 5.65 8.95 2.03
N GLY A 79 5.59 8.62 3.32
CA GLY A 79 6.50 9.17 4.33
C GLY A 79 7.96 8.78 4.12
N LEU A 80 8.22 7.56 3.64
CA LEU A 80 9.58 7.11 3.31
C LEU A 80 10.18 7.83 2.10
N GLU A 81 9.35 8.13 1.09
CA GLU A 81 9.82 8.80 -0.13
C GLU A 81 9.94 10.32 0.05
N TYR A 82 8.95 10.97 0.66
CA TYR A 82 8.83 12.43 0.66
C TYR A 82 8.90 13.08 2.06
N GLY A 83 8.91 12.26 3.12
CA GLY A 83 8.96 12.74 4.49
C GLY A 83 10.35 13.24 4.87
N PRO A 84 10.45 14.20 5.77
CA PRO A 84 11.74 14.74 6.17
C PRO A 84 12.38 13.94 7.31
N SER A 85 13.71 13.91 7.34
CA SER A 85 14.49 13.33 8.46
C SER A 85 14.62 14.25 9.67
N GLU A 86 14.30 15.54 9.48
CA GLU A 86 14.30 16.59 10.49
C GLU A 86 12.99 17.40 10.36
N PRO A 87 12.63 18.28 11.31
CA PRO A 87 11.43 19.10 11.17
C PRO A 87 11.44 20.00 9.91
N ASP A 88 10.67 19.60 8.90
CA ASP A 88 10.45 20.36 7.66
C ASP A 88 8.93 20.43 7.35
N PRO A 89 8.29 21.58 7.61
CA PRO A 89 6.86 21.76 7.33
C PRO A 89 6.49 21.55 5.85
N ALA A 90 7.34 21.96 4.91
CA ALA A 90 7.04 21.86 3.49
C ALA A 90 7.07 20.40 3.01
N ALA A 91 8.06 19.62 3.46
CA ALA A 91 8.10 18.19 3.20
C ALA A 91 6.90 17.45 3.82
N LYS A 92 6.51 17.80 5.04
CA LYS A 92 5.29 17.28 5.68
C LYS A 92 4.04 17.58 4.85
N ASP A 93 3.89 18.82 4.38
CA ASP A 93 2.75 19.22 3.55
C ASP A 93 2.70 18.46 2.22
N ARG A 94 3.87 18.17 1.61
CA ARG A 94 3.93 17.29 0.42
C ARG A 94 3.44 15.88 0.72
N VAL A 95 3.88 15.26 1.82
CA VAL A 95 3.39 13.94 2.24
C VAL A 95 1.88 13.97 2.48
N TYR A 96 1.37 15.02 3.14
CA TYR A 96 -0.06 15.17 3.38
C TYR A 96 -0.86 15.35 2.08
N ALA A 97 -0.37 16.14 1.14
CA ALA A 97 -1.01 16.33 -0.16
C ALA A 97 -1.09 15.01 -0.94
N LYS A 98 -0.01 14.24 -1.01
CA LYS A 98 0.01 12.93 -1.68
C LYS A 98 -0.87 11.91 -0.95
N SER A 99 -0.85 11.90 0.38
CA SER A 99 -1.70 11.01 1.18
C SER A 99 -3.19 11.31 1.00
N ARG A 100 -3.56 12.61 0.92
CA ARG A 100 -4.94 13.02 0.60
C ARG A 100 -5.34 12.61 -0.82
N ALA A 101 -4.47 12.82 -1.80
CA ALA A 101 -4.72 12.41 -3.18
C ALA A 101 -4.93 10.89 -3.30
N LEU A 102 -4.10 10.09 -2.62
CA LEU A 102 -4.24 8.64 -2.54
C LEU A 102 -5.61 8.24 -1.99
N GLN A 103 -5.99 8.81 -0.84
CA GLN A 103 -7.25 8.49 -0.20
C GLN A 103 -8.45 8.90 -1.05
N GLN A 104 -8.42 10.10 -1.63
CA GLN A 104 -9.52 10.58 -2.48
C GLN A 104 -9.72 9.67 -3.69
N ARG A 105 -8.64 9.36 -4.43
CA ARG A 105 -8.72 8.46 -5.59
C ARG A 105 -9.20 7.06 -5.21
N PHE A 106 -8.85 6.58 -4.02
CA PHE A 106 -9.35 5.31 -3.51
C PHE A 106 -10.85 5.38 -3.20
N ILE A 107 -11.30 6.44 -2.52
CA ILE A 107 -12.72 6.69 -2.20
C ILE A 107 -13.53 6.81 -3.48
N ASP A 108 -13.06 7.53 -4.49
CA ASP A 108 -13.74 7.68 -5.78
C ASP A 108 -14.00 6.33 -6.47
N ARG A 109 -13.13 5.34 -6.22
CA ARG A 109 -13.22 3.99 -6.79
C ARG A 109 -14.02 3.00 -5.94
N HIS A 110 -13.90 3.09 -4.62
CA HIS A 110 -14.42 2.07 -3.67
C HIS A 110 -15.50 2.59 -2.73
N GLY A 111 -15.83 3.88 -2.79
CA GLY A 111 -16.89 4.53 -2.02
C GLY A 111 -16.55 4.91 -0.58
N SER A 112 -15.50 4.35 0.02
CA SER A 112 -15.06 4.69 1.39
C SER A 112 -13.56 4.43 1.59
N ASN A 113 -12.98 5.04 2.61
CA ASN A 113 -11.66 4.69 3.14
C ASN A 113 -11.74 3.94 4.48
N GLN A 114 -12.94 3.72 5.02
CA GLN A 114 -13.15 3.01 6.29
C GLN A 114 -13.32 1.52 6.04
N CYS A 115 -12.56 0.70 6.77
CA CYS A 115 -12.52 -0.74 6.62
C CYS A 115 -13.90 -1.38 6.89
N ARG A 116 -14.64 -0.86 7.88
CA ARG A 116 -16.00 -1.33 8.19
C ARG A 116 -16.97 -1.11 7.02
N ASP A 117 -16.90 0.04 6.36
CA ASP A 117 -17.79 0.39 5.25
C ASP A 117 -17.45 -0.42 4.00
N LEU A 118 -16.15 -0.56 3.71
CA LEU A 118 -15.65 -1.33 2.58
C LEU A 118 -16.05 -2.81 2.66
N LEU A 119 -16.06 -3.37 3.87
CA LEU A 119 -16.41 -4.77 4.09
C LEU A 119 -17.89 -4.97 4.39
N GLY A 120 -18.58 -3.97 4.94
CA GLY A 120 -19.97 -4.05 5.38
C GLY A 120 -20.14 -4.74 6.75
N PHE A 121 -19.09 -4.77 7.58
CA PHE A 121 -19.08 -5.44 8.88
C PHE A 121 -18.39 -4.59 9.94
N ASP A 122 -18.90 -4.62 11.17
CA ASP A 122 -18.17 -4.07 12.31
C ASP A 122 -17.12 -5.08 12.79
N LEU A 123 -15.85 -4.74 12.61
CA LEU A 123 -14.74 -5.64 12.96
C LEU A 123 -14.35 -5.55 14.43
N ALA A 124 -14.82 -4.53 15.16
CA ALA A 124 -14.48 -4.33 16.56
C ALA A 124 -15.19 -5.33 17.48
N GLU A 125 -16.33 -5.87 17.02
CA GLU A 125 -17.10 -6.89 17.72
C GLU A 125 -16.74 -8.29 17.21
N ASP A 126 -16.59 -9.26 18.11
CA ASP A 126 -16.22 -10.64 17.75
C ASP A 126 -17.21 -11.26 16.74
N ALA A 127 -18.51 -11.03 16.93
CA ALA A 127 -19.55 -11.52 16.02
C ALA A 127 -19.45 -10.90 14.63
N GLY A 128 -19.12 -9.60 14.53
CA GLY A 128 -18.98 -8.91 13.25
C GLY A 128 -17.69 -9.31 12.53
N TYR A 129 -16.58 -9.50 13.25
CA TYR A 129 -15.36 -10.07 12.69
C TYR A 129 -15.58 -11.49 12.18
N GLN A 130 -16.23 -12.35 12.96
CA GLN A 130 -16.52 -13.72 12.55
C GLN A 130 -17.47 -13.74 11.33
N GLY A 131 -18.50 -12.90 11.32
CA GLY A 131 -19.38 -12.72 10.16
C GLY A 131 -18.64 -12.31 8.89
N ALA A 132 -17.69 -11.38 8.99
CA ALA A 132 -16.83 -10.99 7.86
C ALA A 132 -15.95 -12.15 7.37
N ARG A 133 -15.43 -12.98 8.28
CA ARG A 133 -14.65 -14.17 7.89
C ARG A 133 -15.50 -15.20 7.17
N ASP A 134 -16.68 -15.50 7.69
CA ASP A 134 -17.58 -16.51 7.14
C ASP A 134 -18.17 -16.06 5.80
N ALA A 135 -18.42 -14.77 5.64
CA ALA A 135 -18.83 -14.16 4.37
C ALA A 135 -17.70 -14.05 3.33
N GLY A 136 -16.46 -14.42 3.66
CA GLY A 136 -15.35 -14.44 2.72
C GLY A 136 -14.84 -13.07 2.27
N VAL A 137 -15.36 -11.96 2.80
CA VAL A 137 -15.08 -10.60 2.27
C VAL A 137 -13.61 -10.20 2.35
N PHE A 138 -12.85 -10.74 3.30
CA PHE A 138 -11.39 -10.54 3.35
C PHE A 138 -10.67 -11.13 2.15
N LYS A 139 -11.14 -12.26 1.62
CA LYS A 139 -10.53 -12.94 0.46
C LYS A 139 -11.06 -12.36 -0.84
N GLU A 140 -12.32 -11.96 -0.89
CA GLU A 140 -12.96 -11.50 -2.12
C GLU A 140 -12.71 -10.01 -2.39
N ARG A 141 -12.68 -9.16 -1.36
CA ARG A 141 -12.61 -7.70 -1.53
C ARG A 141 -11.22 -7.14 -1.25
N CYS A 142 -10.59 -7.51 -0.14
CA CYS A 142 -9.31 -6.90 0.26
C CYS A 142 -8.20 -7.00 -0.79
N PRO A 143 -8.04 -8.09 -1.57
CA PRO A 143 -7.04 -8.13 -2.65
C PRO A 143 -7.23 -7.02 -3.68
N SER A 144 -8.47 -6.69 -4.04
CA SER A 144 -8.76 -5.60 -4.98
C SER A 144 -8.40 -4.22 -4.41
N PHE A 145 -8.59 -4.03 -3.10
CA PHE A 145 -8.19 -2.81 -2.40
C PHE A 145 -6.67 -2.69 -2.32
N VAL A 146 -5.97 -3.79 -2.02
CA VAL A 146 -4.51 -3.86 -2.05
C VAL A 146 -3.98 -3.49 -3.43
N ALA A 147 -4.47 -4.14 -4.49
CA ALA A 147 -4.04 -3.84 -5.85
C ALA A 147 -4.29 -2.38 -6.24
N THR A 148 -5.48 -1.86 -5.93
CA THR A 148 -5.83 -0.47 -6.23
C THR A 148 -4.90 0.51 -5.55
N ALA A 149 -4.72 0.39 -4.22
CA ALA A 149 -3.93 1.36 -3.49
C ALA A 149 -2.45 1.33 -3.92
N VAL A 150 -1.92 0.15 -4.25
CA VAL A 150 -0.54 0.02 -4.72
C VAL A 150 -0.36 0.65 -6.10
N ARG A 151 -1.31 0.48 -7.03
CA ARG A 151 -1.28 1.17 -8.32
C ARG A 151 -1.32 2.70 -8.16
N LEU A 152 -2.25 3.19 -7.33
CA LEU A 152 -2.36 4.62 -7.04
C LEU A 152 -1.10 5.16 -6.34
N LEU A 153 -0.50 4.36 -5.46
CA LEU A 153 0.76 4.70 -4.79
C LEU A 153 1.90 4.79 -5.81
N ASP A 154 2.05 3.81 -6.71
CA ASP A 154 3.06 3.84 -7.76
C ASP A 154 2.93 5.07 -8.67
N GLU A 155 1.70 5.49 -9.01
CA GLU A 155 1.45 6.74 -9.73
C GLU A 155 1.92 7.97 -8.95
N LEU A 156 1.66 8.02 -7.64
CA LEU A 156 2.02 9.16 -6.78
C LEU A 156 3.51 9.22 -6.44
N LEU A 157 4.20 8.08 -6.54
CA LEU A 157 5.64 7.92 -6.39
C LEU A 157 6.43 8.28 -7.67
N GLN A 158 5.75 8.42 -8.82
CA GLN A 158 6.42 8.90 -10.03
C GLN A 158 6.84 10.37 -9.83
N PRO A 159 7.97 10.79 -10.43
CA PRO A 159 8.32 12.19 -10.52
C PRO A 159 7.15 12.94 -11.16
N GLU A 160 6.74 14.06 -10.56
CA GLU A 160 5.84 14.99 -11.23
C GLU A 160 6.58 15.43 -12.50
N ALA A 161 6.11 14.96 -13.67
CA ALA A 161 6.63 15.42 -14.94
C ALA A 161 6.61 16.95 -14.89
N ALA A 162 7.78 17.56 -15.04
CA ALA A 162 7.96 19.00 -14.92
C ALA A 162 6.80 19.69 -15.62
N GLN A 163 5.93 20.33 -14.84
CA GLN A 163 4.99 21.31 -15.39
C GLN A 163 5.85 22.50 -15.81
N GLU A 164 6.49 22.36 -16.97
CA GLU A 164 7.13 23.43 -17.69
C GLU A 164 6.06 24.46 -18.01
N THR A 165 6.16 25.58 -17.29
CA THR A 165 5.96 26.94 -17.78
C THR A 165 4.89 27.08 -18.88
N ARG A 166 3.65 27.28 -18.48
CA ARG A 166 2.74 28.13 -19.25
C ARG A 166 2.70 29.50 -18.59
N SER A 167 3.33 30.43 -19.30
CA SER A 167 3.39 31.87 -19.08
C SER A 167 2.06 32.52 -18.71
#